data_AF-A0ABD6BSZ3-F1
#
_entry.id   AF-A0ABD6BSZ3-F1
#
_cell.length_a   1.000
_cell.length_b   1.000
_cell.length_c   1.000
_cell.angle_alpha   90.00
_cell.angle_beta   90.00
_cell.angle_gamma   90.00
#
_symmetry.space_group_name_H-M   'P 1'
#
loop_
_entity.id
_entity.type
_entity.pdbx_description
1 polymer ?
#
loop_
_entity_poly.entity_id
_entity_poly.type
_entity_poly.pdbx_seq_one_letter_code
_entity_poly.pdbx_strand_id
1 'polypeptide(L)'
;MNDPARAVDLNRTVLETVAVDDSGDWWTGVVRYRPRHGSGSRLRLERYVENGGGVQLAHRWRVRSEFWTDERDAVARFRKYGGDSPPALPISDFFDVREYTEIRNDRTRWVGVSRIEGQYGRDKARLYHWDPSDRTTEQKWTVGKHWSRLARVATRMLAEGA
;
A
#
# COMPACT_ATOMS: atom_id res chain seq x y z
N MET A 1 -8.62 -1.83 -16.81
CA MET A 1 -8.78 -0.37 -16.76
C MET A 1 -7.55 0.33 -17.34
N ASN A 2 -7.69 1.28 -18.28
CA ASN A 2 -6.53 1.97 -18.88
C ASN A 2 -6.04 3.14 -17.99
N ASP A 3 -4.86 2.97 -17.38
CA ASP A 3 -4.09 3.95 -16.56
C ASP A 3 -4.92 4.98 -15.76
N PRO A 4 -5.63 4.54 -14.72
CA PRO A 4 -6.54 5.40 -13.96
C PRO A 4 -5.83 6.52 -13.20
N ALA A 5 -4.53 6.38 -12.93
CA ALA A 5 -3.77 7.39 -12.20
C ALA A 5 -3.67 8.72 -12.95
N ARG A 6 -3.75 8.68 -14.29
CA ARG A 6 -3.80 9.87 -15.17
C ARG A 6 -5.21 10.41 -15.38
N ALA A 7 -6.23 9.57 -15.24
CA ALA A 7 -7.62 9.93 -15.45
C ALA A 7 -8.25 10.66 -14.25
N VAL A 8 -7.81 10.35 -13.03
CA VAL A 8 -8.33 10.97 -11.81
C VAL A 8 -7.53 12.23 -11.46
N ASP A 9 -8.20 13.39 -11.40
CA ASP A 9 -7.58 14.64 -10.95
C ASP A 9 -7.33 14.60 -9.43
N LEU A 10 -6.05 14.53 -9.08
CA LEU A 10 -5.57 14.54 -7.70
C LEU A 10 -4.64 15.74 -7.45
N ASN A 11 -4.83 16.85 -8.18
CA ASN A 11 -4.02 18.05 -8.11
C ASN A 11 -2.51 17.75 -8.21
N ARG A 12 -2.15 16.98 -9.24
CA ARG A 12 -0.78 16.50 -9.48
C ARG A 12 -0.54 16.23 -10.95
N THR A 13 0.72 16.22 -11.37
CA THR A 13 1.12 15.78 -12.71
C THR A 13 1.73 14.39 -12.61
N VAL A 14 1.09 13.40 -13.23
CA VAL A 14 1.63 12.03 -13.30
C VAL A 14 2.77 11.97 -14.31
N LEU A 15 3.94 11.55 -13.83
CA LEU A 15 5.15 11.41 -14.62
C LEU A 15 5.23 10.00 -15.23
N GLU A 16 5.08 8.98 -14.38
CA GLU A 16 5.25 7.58 -14.77
C GLU A 16 4.29 6.69 -13.98
N THR A 17 3.77 5.66 -14.64
CA THR A 17 2.85 4.68 -14.07
C THR A 17 3.29 3.29 -14.49
N VAL A 18 3.32 2.35 -13.54
CA VAL A 18 3.57 0.94 -13.82
C VAL A 18 2.46 0.12 -13.18
N ALA A 19 1.60 -0.43 -14.03
CA ALA A 19 0.56 -1.36 -13.61
C ALA A 19 1.21 -2.64 -13.08
N VAL A 20 0.72 -3.12 -11.93
CA VAL A 20 1.20 -4.36 -11.33
C VAL A 20 0.11 -5.43 -11.30
N ASP A 21 -1.15 -5.01 -11.13
CA ASP A 21 -2.31 -5.89 -11.22
C ASP A 21 -3.54 -5.12 -11.70
N ASP A 22 -4.38 -5.76 -12.49
CA ASP A 22 -5.60 -5.18 -13.08
C ASP A 22 -6.59 -6.32 -13.36
N SER A 23 -7.83 -6.16 -12.91
CA SER A 23 -8.90 -7.13 -13.11
C SER A 23 -9.99 -6.67 -14.07
N GLY A 24 -9.91 -5.42 -14.57
CA GLY A 24 -11.05 -4.73 -15.18
C GLY A 24 -11.69 -3.76 -14.19
N ASP A 25 -12.22 -4.29 -13.09
CA ASP A 25 -12.99 -3.52 -12.09
C ASP A 25 -12.10 -2.80 -11.05
N TRP A 26 -10.84 -3.20 -10.94
CA TRP A 26 -9.86 -2.54 -10.09
C TRP A 26 -8.46 -2.66 -10.67
N TRP A 27 -7.63 -1.67 -10.34
CA TRP A 27 -6.27 -1.52 -10.82
C TRP A 27 -5.33 -1.22 -9.64
N THR A 28 -4.13 -1.77 -9.64
CA THR A 28 -3.08 -1.49 -8.66
C THR A 28 -1.73 -1.31 -9.34
N GLY A 29 -1.00 -0.27 -8.97
CA GLY A 29 0.30 0.00 -9.56
C GLY A 29 1.13 1.03 -8.80
N VAL A 30 2.33 1.28 -9.34
CA VAL A 30 3.27 2.27 -8.84
C VAL A 30 3.14 3.54 -9.66
N VAL A 31 3.02 4.68 -9.01
CA VAL A 31 2.76 5.99 -9.62
C VAL A 31 3.81 6.98 -9.16
N ARG A 32 4.57 7.53 -10.10
CA ARG A 32 5.45 8.69 -9.89
C ARG A 32 4.74 9.94 -10.36
N TYR A 33 4.65 10.95 -9.50
CA TYR A 33 4.01 12.23 -9.84
C TYR A 33 4.75 13.42 -9.24
N ARG A 34 4.50 14.61 -9.76
CA ARG A 34 4.86 15.89 -9.14
C ARG A 34 3.59 16.52 -8.56
N PRO A 35 3.57 16.92 -7.28
CA PRO A 35 2.41 17.61 -6.72
C PRO A 35 2.24 18.98 -7.39
N ARG A 36 1.00 19.47 -7.53
CA ARG A 36 0.72 20.81 -8.08
C ARG A 36 1.34 21.92 -7.23
N HIS A 37 1.36 21.71 -5.92
CA HIS A 37 2.00 22.59 -4.95
C HIS A 37 3.07 21.81 -4.19
N GLY A 38 4.32 22.27 -4.26
CA GLY A 38 5.48 21.64 -3.63
C GLY A 38 6.58 21.28 -4.63
N SER A 39 7.78 21.03 -4.12
CA SER A 39 8.93 20.60 -4.91
C SER A 39 9.10 19.08 -4.86
N GLY A 40 9.79 18.54 -5.87
CA GLY A 40 10.18 17.14 -5.94
C GLY A 40 9.13 16.20 -6.57
N SER A 41 9.62 15.10 -7.14
CA SER A 41 8.75 13.99 -7.53
C SER A 41 8.44 13.12 -6.31
N ARG A 42 7.27 12.48 -6.32
CA ARG A 42 6.81 11.56 -5.27
C ARG A 42 6.47 10.23 -5.92
N LEU A 43 6.86 9.15 -5.27
CA LEU A 43 6.44 7.80 -5.64
C LEU A 43 5.35 7.32 -4.67
N ARG A 44 4.30 6.72 -5.21
CA ARG A 44 3.19 6.13 -4.47
C ARG A 44 2.79 4.80 -5.05
N LEU A 45 2.26 3.94 -4.19
CA LEU A 45 1.56 2.74 -4.60
C LEU A 45 0.08 3.04 -4.50
N GLU A 46 -0.66 2.84 -5.58
CA GLU A 46 -2.03 3.32 -5.70
C GLU A 46 -2.93 2.19 -6.18
N ARG A 47 -4.14 2.15 -5.61
CA ARG A 47 -5.21 1.25 -6.02
C ARG A 47 -6.44 2.06 -6.38
N TYR A 48 -6.97 1.78 -7.56
CA TYR A 48 -8.19 2.35 -8.08
C TYR A 48 -9.25 1.27 -8.20
N VAL A 49 -10.51 1.65 -8.00
CA VAL A 49 -11.67 0.79 -8.17
C VAL A 49 -12.69 1.50 -9.05
N GLU A 50 -13.38 0.74 -9.88
CA GLU A 50 -14.52 1.20 -10.65
C GLU A 50 -15.78 0.88 -9.87
N ASN A 51 -16.52 1.93 -9.52
CA ASN A 51 -17.88 1.80 -8.98
C ASN A 51 -18.81 2.53 -9.95
N GLY A 52 -20.12 2.24 -9.96
CA GLY A 52 -21.09 2.76 -10.94
C GLY A 52 -21.17 4.29 -11.15
N GLY A 53 -20.37 5.11 -10.44
CA GLY A 53 -20.14 6.53 -10.68
C GLY A 53 -18.78 6.90 -11.27
N GLY A 54 -17.96 5.92 -11.70
CA GLY A 54 -16.63 6.12 -12.29
C GLY A 54 -15.47 5.52 -11.48
N VAL A 55 -14.26 5.75 -11.99
CA VAL A 55 -13.02 5.28 -11.37
C VAL A 55 -12.61 6.20 -10.23
N GLN A 56 -12.31 5.64 -9.07
CA GLN A 56 -11.86 6.38 -7.89
C GLN A 56 -10.61 5.78 -7.25
N LEU A 57 -9.81 6.64 -6.62
CA LEU A 57 -8.66 6.24 -5.82
C LEU A 57 -9.17 5.61 -4.51
N ALA A 58 -9.02 4.30 -4.38
CA ALA A 58 -9.41 3.56 -3.16
C ALA A 58 -8.29 3.58 -2.12
N HIS A 59 -7.03 3.40 -2.56
CA HIS A 59 -5.89 3.40 -1.65
C HIS A 59 -4.69 4.09 -2.26
N ARG A 60 -3.92 4.78 -1.42
CA ARG A 60 -2.66 5.43 -1.77
C ARG A 60 -1.67 5.13 -0.67
N TRP A 61 -0.44 4.78 -1.02
CA TRP A 61 0.60 4.45 -0.07
C TRP A 61 1.90 5.17 -0.39
N ARG A 62 2.49 5.83 0.62
CA ARG A 62 3.81 6.45 0.55
C ARG A 62 4.92 5.42 0.50
N VAL A 63 5.59 5.34 -0.64
CA VAL A 63 6.86 4.62 -0.75
C VAL A 63 7.93 5.36 0.05
N ARG A 64 8.55 4.68 1.01
CA ARG A 64 9.71 5.14 1.79
C ARG A 64 10.83 4.12 1.64
N SER A 65 11.68 4.31 0.63
CA SER A 65 12.75 3.35 0.31
C SER A 65 13.70 3.08 1.46
N GLU A 66 13.87 4.06 2.34
CA GLU A 66 14.77 3.95 3.48
C GLU A 66 14.35 2.87 4.50
N PHE A 67 13.14 2.31 4.41
CA PHE A 67 12.64 1.24 5.29
C PHE A 67 12.37 -0.10 4.58
N TRP A 68 12.65 -0.22 3.29
CA TRP A 68 12.23 -1.42 2.54
C TRP A 68 12.90 -2.71 2.95
N THR A 69 14.19 -2.65 3.31
CA THR A 69 14.91 -3.82 3.78
C THR A 69 14.23 -4.38 5.03
N ASP A 70 13.94 -3.50 5.99
CA ASP A 70 13.27 -3.87 7.24
C ASP A 70 11.85 -4.41 6.99
N GLU A 71 11.08 -3.77 6.11
CA GLU A 71 9.74 -4.23 5.75
C GLU A 71 9.77 -5.60 5.06
N ARG A 72 10.71 -5.83 4.13
CA ARG A 72 10.85 -7.12 3.44
C ARG A 72 11.27 -8.23 4.40
N ASP A 73 12.25 -7.95 5.25
CA ASP A 73 12.77 -8.91 6.21
C ASP A 73 11.71 -9.27 7.24
N ALA A 74 10.94 -8.29 7.71
CA ALA A 74 9.83 -8.55 8.62
C ALA A 74 8.71 -9.37 7.97
N VAL A 75 8.33 -9.08 6.71
CA VAL A 75 7.36 -9.92 5.97
C VAL A 75 7.88 -11.35 5.80
N ALA A 76 9.18 -11.53 5.54
CA ALA A 76 9.79 -12.85 5.43
C ALA A 76 9.78 -13.60 6.77
N ARG A 77 10.16 -12.94 7.87
CA ARG A 77 10.10 -13.51 9.23
C ARG A 77 8.68 -13.89 9.62
N PHE A 78 7.71 -13.00 9.40
CA PHE A 78 6.29 -13.23 9.70
C PHE A 78 5.74 -14.46 8.97
N ARG A 79 6.10 -14.64 7.69
CA ARG A 79 5.68 -15.83 6.92
C ARG A 79 6.28 -17.12 7.43
N LYS A 80 7.50 -17.07 7.99
CA LYS A 80 8.22 -18.26 8.45
C LYS A 80 7.83 -18.65 9.88
N TYR A 81 7.64 -17.66 10.75
CA TYR A 81 7.49 -17.88 12.20
C TYR A 81 6.10 -17.50 12.73
N GLY A 82 5.25 -16.89 11.91
CA GLY A 82 4.00 -16.27 12.37
C GLY A 82 4.26 -14.91 13.02
N GLY A 83 3.20 -14.35 13.60
CA GLY A 83 3.27 -13.17 14.46
C GLY A 83 2.66 -13.41 15.83
N ASP A 84 2.66 -12.37 16.65
CA ASP A 84 2.09 -12.36 17.99
C ASP A 84 0.57 -12.16 17.95
N SER A 85 -0.10 -12.35 19.09
CA SER A 85 -1.49 -11.93 19.23
C SER A 85 -1.60 -10.41 19.04
N PRO A 86 -2.50 -9.92 18.17
CA PRO A 86 -2.59 -8.51 17.86
C PRO A 86 -3.09 -7.69 19.07
N PRO A 87 -2.51 -6.50 19.31
CA PRO A 87 -3.16 -5.51 20.15
C PRO A 87 -4.42 -4.95 19.45
N ALA A 88 -5.13 -4.01 20.09
CA ALA A 88 -6.14 -3.23 19.38
C ALA A 88 -5.45 -2.40 18.27
N LEU A 89 -5.59 -2.87 17.03
CA LEU A 89 -4.97 -2.24 15.86
C LEU A 89 -5.98 -1.33 15.17
N PRO A 90 -5.54 -0.20 14.56
CA PRO A 90 -6.38 0.63 13.71
C PRO A 90 -6.59 -0.03 12.32
N ILE A 91 -7.00 -1.30 12.33
CA ILE A 91 -7.33 -2.10 11.16
C ILE A 91 -8.86 -2.14 11.05
N SER A 92 -9.36 -2.34 9.83
CA SER A 92 -10.80 -2.33 9.55
C SER A 92 -11.59 -3.34 10.37
N ASP A 93 -12.80 -2.96 10.79
CA ASP A 93 -13.78 -3.85 11.46
C ASP A 93 -14.27 -5.03 10.60
N PHE A 94 -13.97 -5.04 9.29
CA PHE A 94 -14.36 -6.09 8.36
C PHE A 94 -13.46 -7.34 8.40
N PHE A 95 -12.38 -7.30 9.17
CA PHE A 95 -11.40 -8.38 9.21
C PHE A 95 -11.01 -8.70 10.65
N ASP A 96 -10.96 -9.99 10.95
CA ASP A 96 -10.36 -10.46 12.19
C ASP A 96 -8.85 -10.49 12.02
N VAL A 97 -8.12 -9.84 12.93
CA VAL A 97 -6.66 -9.96 13.00
C VAL A 97 -6.33 -11.14 13.89
N ARG A 98 -5.59 -12.12 13.34
CA ARG A 98 -5.21 -13.36 14.04
C ARG A 98 -3.79 -13.29 14.60
N GLU A 99 -2.88 -12.76 13.80
CA GLU A 99 -1.46 -12.62 14.16
C GLU A 99 -0.96 -11.26 13.69
N TYR A 100 0.08 -10.76 14.37
CA TYR A 100 0.61 -9.43 14.14
C TYR A 100 2.11 -9.33 14.46
N THR A 101 2.84 -8.54 13.67
CA THR A 101 4.20 -8.13 13.99
C THR A 101 4.40 -6.66 13.64
N GLU A 102 4.82 -5.88 14.65
CA GLU A 102 5.23 -4.50 14.45
C GLU A 102 6.57 -4.44 13.72
N ILE A 103 6.63 -3.58 12.71
CA ILE A 103 7.86 -3.26 11.99
C ILE A 103 8.38 -1.90 12.44
N ARG A 104 7.47 -0.93 12.58
CA ARG A 104 7.82 0.42 12.98
C ARG A 104 6.65 1.10 13.66
N ASN A 105 6.95 1.84 14.72
CA ASN A 105 6.01 2.75 15.36
C ASN A 105 6.75 4.02 15.80
N ASP A 106 6.48 5.14 15.12
CA ASP A 106 7.06 6.46 15.46
C ASP A 106 6.05 7.36 16.19
N ARG A 107 5.16 6.74 17.01
CA ARG A 107 4.03 7.30 17.79
C ARG A 107 2.87 7.79 16.95
N THR A 108 3.16 8.40 15.80
CA THR A 108 2.14 8.89 14.88
C THR A 108 2.06 8.07 13.62
N ARG A 109 3.04 7.24 13.27
CA ARG A 109 2.96 6.33 12.13
C ARG A 109 3.28 4.93 12.57
N TRP A 110 2.63 4.01 11.90
CA TRP A 110 2.73 2.60 12.26
C TRP A 110 2.84 1.74 11.01
N VAL A 111 3.71 0.73 11.06
CA VAL A 111 3.91 -0.26 10.03
C VAL A 111 3.94 -1.61 10.68
N GLY A 112 3.17 -2.55 10.15
CA GLY A 112 3.24 -3.92 10.63
C GLY A 112 2.63 -4.93 9.67
N VAL A 113 2.94 -6.19 9.88
CA VAL A 113 2.36 -7.30 9.14
C VAL A 113 1.31 -7.95 10.01
N SER A 114 0.11 -8.15 9.49
CA SER A 114 -0.93 -8.89 10.19
C SER A 114 -1.49 -10.02 9.34
N ARG A 115 -1.69 -11.18 9.94
CA ARG A 115 -2.51 -12.24 9.35
C ARG A 115 -3.94 -11.90 9.67
N ILE A 116 -4.74 -11.74 8.63
CA ILE A 116 -6.16 -11.47 8.79
C ILE A 116 -7.02 -12.55 8.15
N GLU A 117 -8.14 -12.82 8.79
CA GLU A 117 -9.18 -13.69 8.31
C GLU A 117 -10.33 -12.84 7.78
N GLY A 118 -10.70 -13.05 6.51
CA GLY A 118 -11.89 -12.44 5.94
C GLY A 118 -13.15 -13.22 6.32
N GLN A 119 -14.32 -12.59 6.15
CA GLN A 119 -15.65 -13.18 6.38
C GLN A 119 -15.89 -14.55 5.70
N TYR A 120 -15.05 -14.92 4.72
CA TYR A 120 -15.10 -16.19 3.99
C TYR A 120 -13.94 -17.16 4.33
N GLY A 121 -13.32 -17.03 5.51
CA GLY A 121 -12.40 -18.04 6.08
C GLY A 121 -11.05 -18.21 5.37
N ARG A 122 -10.59 -17.20 4.61
CA ARG A 122 -9.26 -17.23 3.97
C ARG A 122 -8.29 -16.31 4.69
N ASP A 123 -7.31 -16.92 5.35
CA ASP A 123 -6.19 -16.23 5.97
C ASP A 123 -5.26 -15.60 4.94
N LYS A 124 -4.91 -14.33 5.16
CA LYS A 124 -3.95 -13.61 4.34
C LYS A 124 -3.04 -12.76 5.23
N ALA A 125 -1.73 -12.95 5.10
CA ALA A 125 -0.73 -12.04 5.67
C ALA A 125 -0.72 -10.72 4.87
N ARG A 126 -0.79 -9.58 5.56
CA ARG A 126 -0.92 -8.24 4.97
C ARG A 126 0.01 -7.25 5.67
N LEU A 127 0.80 -6.49 4.91
CA LEU A 127 1.52 -5.32 5.42
C LEU A 127 0.57 -4.13 5.47
N TYR A 128 0.43 -3.53 6.64
CA TYR A 128 -0.33 -2.32 6.86
C TYR A 128 0.60 -1.14 7.15
N HIS A 129 0.22 0.03 6.65
CA HIS A 129 0.84 1.31 6.96
C HIS A 129 -0.24 2.25 7.44
N TRP A 130 0.01 2.91 8.56
CA TRP A 130 -0.85 3.98 9.07
C TRP A 130 -0.02 5.27 9.16
N ASP A 131 -0.51 6.32 8.50
CA ASP A 131 0.07 7.67 8.51
C ASP A 131 -1.04 8.74 8.62
N PRO A 132 -1.25 9.34 9.80
CA PRO A 132 -2.28 10.34 10.06
C PRO A 132 -1.95 11.69 9.41
N SER A 133 -0.70 11.92 8.99
CA SER A 133 -0.30 13.18 8.34
C SER A 133 -0.79 13.30 6.90
N ASP A 134 -1.27 12.22 6.28
CA ASP A 134 -1.75 12.22 4.88
C ASP A 134 -3.24 12.61 4.72
N ARG A 135 -3.92 13.05 5.81
CA ARG A 135 -5.36 13.46 5.88
C ARG A 135 -6.39 12.50 5.24
N THR A 136 -5.93 11.37 4.71
CA THR A 136 -6.68 10.27 4.12
C THR A 136 -6.53 9.11 5.09
N THR A 137 -7.27 9.22 6.18
CA THR A 137 -7.36 8.20 7.21
C THR A 137 -7.76 6.88 6.56
N GLU A 138 -7.07 5.80 6.97
CA GLU A 138 -7.24 4.42 6.50
C GLU A 138 -6.47 4.01 5.22
N GLN A 139 -5.13 4.14 5.22
CA GLN A 139 -4.29 3.47 4.23
C GLN A 139 -4.20 1.95 4.49
N LYS A 140 -5.32 1.25 4.30
CA LYS A 140 -5.44 -0.20 4.42
C LYS A 140 -4.91 -0.85 3.14
N TRP A 141 -3.61 -1.09 3.05
CA TRP A 141 -3.13 -1.91 1.94
C TRP A 141 -3.11 -3.39 2.29
N THR A 142 -3.73 -4.17 1.41
CA THR A 142 -3.64 -5.61 1.47
C THR A 142 -2.46 -6.05 0.63
N VAL A 143 -1.44 -6.59 1.29
CA VAL A 143 -0.37 -7.26 0.56
C VAL A 143 -0.91 -8.55 -0.04
N GLY A 144 -1.27 -8.46 -1.31
CA GLY A 144 -1.66 -9.61 -2.10
C GLY A 144 -0.45 -10.40 -2.61
N LYS A 145 -0.72 -11.39 -3.47
CA LYS A 145 0.28 -12.21 -4.17
C LYS A 145 1.36 -11.40 -4.92
N HIS A 146 1.13 -10.10 -5.17
CA HIS A 146 1.99 -9.23 -5.97
C HIS A 146 2.98 -8.37 -5.19
N TRP A 147 3.08 -8.51 -3.87
CA TRP A 147 3.99 -7.69 -3.04
C TRP A 147 5.41 -7.57 -3.60
N SER A 148 6.02 -8.71 -3.90
CA SER A 148 7.40 -8.77 -4.34
C SER A 148 7.58 -8.06 -5.69
N ARG A 149 6.54 -8.07 -6.54
CA ARG A 149 6.53 -7.34 -7.81
C ARG A 149 6.37 -5.84 -7.57
N LEU A 150 5.44 -5.43 -6.71
CA LEU A 150 5.24 -4.02 -6.32
C LEU A 150 6.51 -3.42 -5.74
N ALA A 151 7.13 -4.11 -4.78
CA ALA A 151 8.38 -3.70 -4.16
C ALA A 151 9.49 -3.55 -5.20
N ARG A 152 9.68 -4.55 -6.08
CA ARG A 152 10.70 -4.50 -7.14
C ARG A 152 10.50 -3.34 -8.11
N VAL A 153 9.27 -3.13 -8.59
CA VAL A 153 8.95 -2.04 -9.52
C VAL A 153 9.21 -0.69 -8.86
N ALA A 154 8.76 -0.51 -7.61
CA ALA A 154 9.00 0.72 -6.88
C ALA A 154 10.50 0.95 -6.67
N THR A 155 11.29 -0.09 -6.35
CA THR A 155 12.75 0.02 -6.21
C THR A 155 13.40 0.49 -7.50
N ARG A 156 13.02 -0.09 -8.64
CA ARG A 156 13.52 0.35 -9.95
C ARG A 156 13.21 1.83 -10.21
N MET A 157 11.96 2.23 -10.01
CA MET A 157 11.53 3.61 -10.27
C MET A 157 12.26 4.63 -9.38
N LEU A 158 12.55 4.29 -8.12
CA LEU A 158 13.36 5.20 -7.29
C LEU A 158 14.80 5.32 -7.78
N ALA A 159 15.42 4.24 -8.23
CA ALA A 159 16.77 4.28 -8.79
C ALA A 159 16.85 5.11 -10.09
N GLU A 160 15.79 5.10 -10.89
CA GLU A 160 15.66 5.89 -12.14
C GLU A 160 15.24 7.35 -11.89
N GLY A 161 14.94 7.74 -10.65
CA GLY A 161 14.42 9.06 -10.29
C GLY A 161 15.27 9.87 -9.33
N ALA A 162 16.39 9.31 -8.88
CA ALA A 162 17.43 9.97 -8.10
C ALA A 162 18.46 10.63 -9.04
#